data_AF-A0A952ACD0-F1
#
_entry.id   AF-A0A952ACD0-F1
#
_cell.length_a   1.000
_cell.length_b   1.000
_cell.length_c   1.000
_cell.angle_alpha   90.00
_cell.angle_beta   90.00
_cell.angle_gamma   90.00
#
_symmetry.space_group_name_H-M   'P 1'
#
loop_
_entity.id
_entity.type
_entity.pdbx_description
1 polymer ?
#
loop_
_entity_poly.entity_id
_entity_poly.type
_entity_poly.pdbx_seq_one_letter_code
_entity_poly.pdbx_strand_id
1 'polypeptide(L)'
;MEYTTTPPSQAQYEAAKKEIIKVTWVLSVLTVIELMLGFWLYKSPEMSEGMRWAVKGVIIILMLAKAFYIVAYFMHLKHELKNFIMTIVLPIISFIWIVFSFLHDGNSYKELRNDYNPHPHTKVQKATTPAHGVEGKK
;
A
#
# COMPACT_ATOMS: atom_id res chain seq x y z
N MET A 1 -3.11 48.00 -3.10
CA MET A 1 -3.47 46.84 -2.26
C MET A 1 -2.28 46.57 -1.37
N GLU A 2 -2.40 46.92 -0.09
CA GLU A 2 -1.34 46.78 0.90
C GLU A 2 -1.27 45.30 1.30
N TYR A 3 -0.22 44.60 0.88
CA TYR A 3 0.04 43.24 1.35
C TYR A 3 0.62 43.35 2.76
N THR A 4 -0.25 43.51 3.75
CA THR A 4 0.12 43.34 5.15
C THR A 4 0.42 41.86 5.38
N THR A 5 1.64 41.46 5.01
CA THR A 5 2.24 40.20 5.46
C THR A 5 2.56 40.37 6.94
N THR A 6 1.53 40.36 7.77
CA THR A 6 1.72 40.18 9.21
C THR A 6 2.38 38.82 9.36
N PRO A 7 3.64 38.76 9.84
CA PRO A 7 4.28 37.48 10.07
C PRO A 7 3.40 36.72 11.07
N PRO A 8 3.16 35.43 10.85
CA PRO A 8 2.35 34.64 11.77
C PRO A 8 2.91 34.83 13.18
N SER A 9 2.02 35.10 14.13
CA SER A 9 2.40 35.26 15.52
C SER A 9 3.17 34.01 15.97
N GLN A 10 4.26 34.18 16.73
CA GLN A 10 5.06 33.07 17.27
C GLN A 10 4.18 32.00 17.95
N ALA A 11 3.07 32.43 18.57
CA ALA A 11 2.09 31.54 19.18
C ALA A 11 1.40 30.59 18.17
N GLN A 12 1.15 31.03 16.94
CA GLN A 12 0.52 30.22 15.89
C GLN A 12 1.47 29.14 15.36
N TYR A 13 2.75 29.48 15.20
CA TYR A 13 3.79 28.52 14.80
C TYR A 13 3.95 27.40 15.83
N GLU A 14 4.06 27.78 17.11
CA GLU A 14 4.17 26.83 18.22
C GLU A 14 2.93 25.91 18.35
N ALA A 15 1.73 26.44 18.08
CA ALA A 15 0.51 25.65 18.05
C ALA A 15 0.53 24.58 16.94
N ALA A 16 0.85 24.98 15.70
CA ALA A 16 0.95 24.04 14.57
C ALA A 16 2.03 22.97 14.79
N LYS A 17 3.19 23.38 15.33
CA LYS A 17 4.29 22.47 15.62
C LYS A 17 3.90 21.43 16.68
N LYS A 18 3.18 21.82 17.72
CA LYS A 18 2.66 20.89 18.75
C LYS A 18 1.65 19.90 18.20
N GLU A 19 0.79 20.31 17.28
CA GLU A 19 -0.17 19.40 16.63
C GLU A 19 0.55 18.34 15.80
N ILE A 20 1.51 18.76 14.96
CA ILE A 20 2.29 17.84 14.13
C ILE A 20 3.04 16.83 15.01
N ILE A 21 3.72 17.30 16.06
CA ILE A 21 4.47 16.42 16.97
C ILE A 21 3.53 15.41 17.65
N LYS A 22 2.33 15.82 18.07
CA LYS A 22 1.34 14.91 18.67
C LYS A 22 0.93 13.81 17.68
N VAL A 23 0.64 14.17 16.43
CA VAL A 23 0.24 13.22 15.38
C VAL A 23 1.37 12.25 15.07
N THR A 24 2.58 12.77 14.87
CA THR A 24 3.77 11.95 14.62
C THR A 24 4.02 10.96 15.75
N TRP A 25 3.83 11.38 17.01
CA TRP A 25 4.02 10.50 18.16
C TRP A 25 2.96 9.39 18.22
N VAL A 26 1.67 9.74 18.06
CA VAL A 26 0.57 8.76 18.03
C VAL A 26 0.79 7.74 16.91
N LEU A 27 1.15 8.23 15.72
CA LEU A 27 1.39 7.39 14.56
C LEU A 27 2.60 6.48 14.78
N SER A 28 3.70 7.02 15.33
CA SER A 28 4.91 6.25 15.62
C SER A 28 4.61 5.10 16.57
N VAL A 29 3.89 5.35 17.68
CA VAL A 29 3.50 4.32 18.64
C VAL A 29 2.63 3.24 17.98
N LEU A 30 1.62 3.64 17.19
CA LEU A 30 0.77 2.69 16.46
C LEU A 30 1.60 1.80 15.53
N THR A 31 2.57 2.39 14.83
CA THR A 31 3.46 1.67 13.90
C THR A 31 4.38 0.69 14.62
N VAL A 32 4.91 1.05 15.78
CA VAL A 32 5.75 0.17 16.61
C VAL A 32 4.94 -1.02 17.13
N ILE A 33 3.72 -0.79 17.61
CA ILE A 33 2.82 -1.86 18.09
C ILE A 33 2.48 -2.83 16.96
N GLU A 34 2.15 -2.30 15.77
CA GLU A 34 1.87 -3.11 14.57
C GLU A 34 3.07 -4.00 14.20
N LEU A 35 4.28 -3.43 14.17
CA LEU A 35 5.51 -4.17 13.88
C LEU A 35 5.81 -5.24 14.95
N MET A 36 5.61 -4.92 16.22
CA MET A 36 5.78 -5.89 17.31
C MET A 36 4.81 -7.07 17.19
N LEU A 37 3.54 -6.82 16.85
CA LEU A 37 2.54 -7.86 16.58
C LEU A 37 2.93 -8.71 15.36
N GLY A 38 3.41 -8.08 14.29
CA GLY A 38 3.92 -8.77 13.11
C GLY A 38 5.14 -9.64 13.41
N PHE A 39 6.08 -9.15 14.22
CA PHE A 39 7.27 -9.89 14.63
C PHE A 39 6.92 -11.06 15.57
N TRP A 40 5.96 -10.85 16.48
CA TRP A 40 5.45 -11.91 17.36
C TRP A 40 4.81 -13.06 16.57
N LEU A 41 4.04 -12.72 15.53
CA LEU A 41 3.46 -13.67 14.59
C LEU A 41 4.53 -14.45 13.81
N TYR A 42 5.64 -13.80 13.44
CA TYR A 42 6.76 -14.45 12.75
C TYR A 42 7.52 -15.42 13.66
N LYS A 43 7.74 -15.04 14.93
CA LYS A 43 8.47 -15.86 15.91
C LYS A 43 7.68 -17.08 16.41
N SER A 44 6.36 -17.09 16.25
CA SER A 44 5.47 -18.16 16.74
C SER A 44 4.85 -18.96 15.58
N PRO A 45 5.61 -19.82 14.88
CA PRO A 45 5.12 -20.57 13.73
C PRO A 45 4.10 -21.66 14.09
N GLU A 46 4.03 -22.10 15.35
CA GLU A 46 3.14 -23.18 15.80
C GLU A 46 1.72 -22.73 16.18
N MET A 47 1.35 -21.49 15.86
CA MET A 47 0.03 -20.97 16.15
C MET A 47 -1.02 -21.57 15.20
N SER A 48 -2.23 -21.84 15.70
CA SER A 48 -3.33 -22.38 14.87
C SER A 48 -3.61 -21.49 13.66
N GLU A 49 -3.93 -22.09 12.50
CA GLU A 49 -4.12 -21.34 11.27
C GLU A 49 -5.15 -20.20 11.42
N GLY A 50 -6.25 -20.46 12.12
CA GLY A 50 -7.29 -19.46 12.38
C GLY A 50 -6.79 -18.24 13.16
N MET A 51 -5.98 -18.45 14.20
CA MET A 51 -5.37 -17.36 14.97
C MET A 51 -4.37 -16.57 14.11
N ARG A 52 -3.66 -17.25 13.21
CA ARG A 52 -2.71 -16.61 12.29
C ARG A 52 -3.42 -15.65 11.32
N TRP A 53 -4.53 -16.08 10.75
CA TRP A 53 -5.37 -15.24 9.89
C TRP A 53 -5.99 -14.07 10.63
N ALA A 54 -6.46 -14.29 11.87
CA ALA A 54 -7.00 -13.22 12.71
C ALA A 54 -5.96 -12.13 13.00
N VAL A 55 -4.75 -12.50 13.43
CA VAL A 55 -3.67 -11.53 13.71
C VAL A 55 -3.24 -10.79 12.44
N LYS A 56 -3.15 -11.47 11.29
CA LYS A 56 -2.90 -10.79 10.00
C LYS A 56 -4.00 -9.78 9.67
N GLY A 57 -5.26 -10.12 9.93
CA GLY A 57 -6.39 -9.21 9.78
C GLY A 57 -6.26 -7.98 10.67
N VAL A 58 -5.90 -8.16 11.95
CA VAL A 58 -5.67 -7.05 12.88
C VAL A 58 -4.54 -6.14 12.40
N ILE A 59 -3.42 -6.70 11.92
CA ILE A 59 -2.30 -5.93 11.36
C ILE A 59 -2.77 -5.08 10.16
N ILE A 60 -3.57 -5.64 9.25
CA ILE A 60 -4.13 -4.91 8.11
C ILE A 60 -5.07 -3.78 8.58
N ILE A 61 -5.91 -4.04 9.58
CA ILE A 61 -6.80 -3.01 10.14
C ILE A 61 -5.99 -1.88 10.77
N LEU A 62 -4.92 -2.18 11.51
CA LEU A 62 -4.03 -1.17 12.09
C LEU A 62 -3.30 -0.35 11.01
N MET A 63 -2.86 -0.99 9.93
CA MET A 63 -2.30 -0.32 8.74
C MET A 63 -3.29 0.66 8.11
N LEU A 64 -4.55 0.26 7.96
CA LEU A 64 -5.59 1.13 7.41
C LEU A 64 -5.93 2.26 8.37
N ALA A 65 -6.02 1.97 9.67
CA ALA A 65 -6.30 2.96 10.71
C ALA A 65 -5.22 4.06 10.75
N LYS A 66 -3.94 3.68 10.67
CA LYS A 66 -2.84 4.65 10.66
C LYS A 66 -2.84 5.51 9.40
N ALA A 67 -3.11 4.89 8.25
CA ALA A 67 -3.20 5.61 6.98
C ALA A 67 -4.37 6.62 7.01
N PHE A 68 -5.53 6.20 7.52
CA PHE A 68 -6.67 7.09 7.71
C PHE A 68 -6.37 8.22 8.70
N TYR A 69 -5.66 7.94 9.79
CA TYR A 69 -5.27 8.95 10.79
C TYR A 69 -4.34 10.02 10.21
N ILE A 70 -3.31 9.62 9.44
CA ILE A 70 -2.44 10.55 8.70
C ILE A 70 -3.28 11.45 7.82
N VAL A 71 -4.13 10.84 7.00
CA VAL A 71 -4.95 11.53 6.02
C VAL A 71 -5.92 12.53 6.68
N ALA A 72 -6.58 12.12 7.77
CA ALA A 72 -7.51 12.96 8.51
C ALA A 72 -6.84 14.14 9.25
N TYR A 73 -5.60 13.97 9.72
CA TYR A 73 -4.92 14.99 10.51
C TYR A 73 -4.03 15.92 9.67
N PHE A 74 -3.26 15.38 8.72
CA PHE A 74 -2.35 16.18 7.89
C PHE A 74 -3.06 16.95 6.79
N MET A 75 -4.30 16.61 6.46
CA MET A 75 -5.09 17.38 5.51
C MET A 75 -6.16 18.27 6.14
N HIS A 76 -6.00 18.63 7.43
CA HIS A 76 -6.88 19.57 8.14
C HIS A 76 -8.38 19.19 8.06
N LEU A 77 -8.61 17.88 8.05
CA LEU A 77 -9.80 17.28 7.50
C LEU A 77 -10.98 17.25 8.46
N LYS A 78 -10.74 17.58 9.74
CA LYS A 78 -11.76 17.51 10.77
C LYS A 78 -12.89 18.54 10.54
N HIS A 79 -12.65 19.59 9.76
CA HIS A 79 -13.64 20.62 9.49
C HIS A 79 -13.87 20.94 7.99
N GLU A 80 -13.06 20.45 7.04
CA GLU A 80 -13.08 20.91 5.63
C GLU A 80 -13.15 19.79 4.57
N LEU A 81 -13.90 18.70 4.85
CA LEU A 81 -13.99 17.45 4.06
C LEU A 81 -14.12 17.59 2.52
N LYS A 82 -14.69 18.70 2.04
CA LYS A 82 -14.97 18.94 0.61
C LYS A 82 -13.76 19.40 -0.18
N ASN A 83 -12.90 20.24 0.38
CA ASN A 83 -11.65 20.68 -0.28
C ASN A 83 -10.60 19.57 -0.29
N PHE A 84 -10.68 18.68 0.70
CA PHE A 84 -9.82 17.51 0.84
C PHE A 84 -10.03 16.45 -0.24
N ILE A 85 -11.28 16.24 -0.70
CA ILE A 85 -11.54 15.29 -1.79
C ILE A 85 -10.69 15.64 -3.01
N MET A 86 -10.51 16.92 -3.33
CA MET A 86 -9.71 17.33 -4.49
C MET A 86 -8.22 17.00 -4.36
N THR A 87 -7.62 17.14 -3.18
CA THR A 87 -6.19 16.91 -2.96
C THR A 87 -5.82 15.44 -2.84
N ILE A 88 -6.77 14.58 -2.47
CA ILE A 88 -6.60 13.11 -2.40
C ILE A 88 -6.95 12.43 -3.71
N VAL A 89 -8.03 12.87 -4.36
CA VAL A 89 -8.50 12.24 -5.59
C VAL A 89 -7.52 12.48 -6.74
N LEU A 90 -6.89 13.66 -6.80
CA LEU A 90 -5.91 13.99 -7.84
C LEU A 90 -4.74 12.98 -7.90
N PRO A 91 -3.97 12.72 -6.82
CA PRO A 91 -2.86 11.77 -6.85
C PRO A 91 -3.32 10.32 -7.05
N ILE A 92 -4.50 9.92 -6.54
CA ILE A 92 -5.02 8.55 -6.72
C ILE A 92 -5.40 8.30 -8.19
N ILE A 93 -6.10 9.24 -8.82
CA ILE A 93 -6.48 9.15 -10.24
C ILE A 93 -5.23 9.10 -11.12
N SER A 94 -4.22 9.93 -10.85
CA SER A 94 -2.96 9.89 -11.59
C SER A 94 -2.25 8.54 -11.47
N PHE A 95 -2.31 7.89 -10.31
CA PHE A 95 -1.69 6.57 -10.11
C PHE A 95 -2.41 5.47 -10.91
N ILE A 96 -3.74 5.44 -10.85
CA ILE A 96 -4.57 4.46 -11.58
C ILE A 96 -4.41 4.63 -13.09
N TRP A 97 -4.43 5.88 -13.57
CA TRP A 97 -4.23 6.21 -14.99
C TRP A 97 -2.90 5.68 -15.52
N ILE A 98 -1.81 5.92 -14.79
CA ILE A 98 -0.47 5.47 -15.18
C ILE A 98 -0.44 3.94 -15.27
N VAL A 99 -0.91 3.22 -14.24
CA VAL A 99 -0.94 1.75 -14.24
C VAL A 99 -1.74 1.24 -15.45
N PHE A 100 -2.90 1.82 -15.73
CA PHE A 100 -3.71 1.43 -16.88
C PHE A 100 -3.00 1.67 -18.21
N SER A 101 -2.35 2.82 -18.39
CA SER A 101 -1.59 3.14 -19.59
C SER A 101 -0.44 2.16 -19.82
N PHE A 102 0.30 1.81 -18.76
CA PHE A 102 1.40 0.85 -18.84
C PHE A 102 0.92 -0.57 -19.16
N LEU A 103 -0.23 -0.99 -18.62
CA LEU A 103 -0.82 -2.29 -18.94
C LEU A 103 -1.24 -2.37 -20.41
N HIS A 104 -1.84 -1.30 -20.94
CA HIS A 104 -2.28 -1.27 -22.32
C HIS A 104 -1.09 -1.22 -23.30
N ASP A 105 -0.09 -0.40 -23.03
CA ASP A 105 1.14 -0.30 -23.82
C ASP A 105 1.97 -1.60 -23.75
N GLY A 106 2.04 -2.22 -22.56
CA GLY A 106 2.67 -3.53 -22.37
C GLY A 106 1.96 -4.66 -23.13
N ASN A 107 0.63 -4.63 -23.21
CA ASN A 107 -0.13 -5.60 -24.00
C ASN A 107 0.12 -5.41 -25.50
N SER A 108 0.15 -4.16 -25.98
CA SER A 108 0.49 -3.83 -27.36
C SER A 108 1.91 -4.28 -27.73
N TYR A 109 2.89 -4.03 -26.86
CA TYR A 109 4.27 -4.47 -27.05
C TYR A 109 4.40 -5.99 -27.20
N LYS A 110 3.64 -6.76 -26.39
CA LYS A 110 3.62 -8.22 -26.46
C LYS A 110 3.04 -8.74 -27.77
N GLU A 111 1.99 -8.10 -28.26
CA GLU A 111 1.28 -8.46 -29.49
C GLU A 111 2.13 -8.15 -30.72
N LEU A 112 2.75 -6.95 -30.78
CA LEU A 112 3.68 -6.56 -31.85
C LEU A 112 4.91 -7.48 -31.94
N ARG A 113 5.45 -7.92 -30.80
CA ARG A 113 6.57 -8.88 -30.77
C ARG A 113 6.18 -10.26 -31.29
N ASN A 114 4.93 -10.67 -31.07
CA ASN A 114 4.40 -11.93 -31.55
C ASN A 114 4.22 -11.91 -33.08
N ASP A 115 3.78 -10.78 -33.63
CA ASP A 115 3.49 -10.64 -35.06
C ASP A 115 4.74 -10.46 -35.93
N TYR A 116 5.76 -9.73 -35.45
CA TYR A 116 6.99 -9.47 -36.21
C TYR A 116 8.03 -10.60 -36.12
N ASN A 117 7.87 -11.52 -35.18
CA ASN A 117 8.74 -12.68 -35.05
C ASN A 117 7.91 -13.91 -34.61
N PRO A 118 7.24 -14.58 -35.56
CA PRO A 118 6.55 -15.83 -35.30
C PRO A 118 7.60 -16.93 -35.18
N HIS A 119 8.35 -16.94 -34.08
CA HIS A 119 9.09 -18.14 -33.73
C HIS A 119 8.08 -19.27 -33.49
N PRO A 120 8.22 -20.43 -34.16
CA PRO A 120 7.34 -21.56 -33.90
C PRO A 120 7.44 -21.87 -32.42
N HIS A 121 6.28 -21.85 -31.77
CA HIS A 121 6.15 -21.96 -30.32
C HIS A 121 6.75 -23.29 -29.89
N THR A 122 7.99 -23.26 -29.38
CA THR A 122 8.48 -24.35 -28.55
C THR A 122 7.59 -24.30 -27.32
N LYS A 123 6.60 -25.20 -27.27
CA LYS A 123 5.74 -25.41 -26.12
C LYS A 123 6.69 -25.62 -24.94
N VAL A 124 6.82 -24.62 -24.06
CA VAL A 124 7.40 -24.83 -22.74
C VAL A 124 6.43 -25.78 -22.06
N GLN A 125 6.73 -27.07 -22.17
CA GLN A 125 6.09 -28.13 -21.41
C GLN A 125 6.08 -27.65 -19.97
N LYS A 126 4.88 -27.54 -19.41
CA LYS A 126 4.69 -27.51 -17.97
C LYS A 126 5.53 -28.67 -17.45
N ALA A 127 6.61 -28.37 -16.74
CA ALA A 127 7.38 -29.37 -16.02
C ALA A 127 6.45 -29.91 -14.93
N THR A 128 5.70 -30.96 -15.28
CA THR A 128 5.06 -31.82 -14.32
C THR A 128 6.18 -32.52 -13.58
N THR A 129 6.37 -32.11 -12.33
CA THR A 129 7.14 -32.77 -11.28
C THR A 129 7.13 -34.29 -11.45
N PRO A 130 8.30 -34.99 -11.41
CA PRO A 130 8.33 -36.44 -11.44
C PRO A 130 7.83 -36.94 -10.08
N ALA A 131 6.57 -37.38 -10.02
CA ALA A 131 6.07 -38.14 -8.89
C ALA A 131 6.19 -39.65 -9.22
N HIS A 132 7.00 -40.30 -8.40
CA HIS A 132 7.09 -41.73 -8.09
C HIS A 132 5.96 -42.69 -8.53
N GLY A 133 6.39 -43.92 -8.86
CA GLY A 133 5.60 -45.17 -8.87
C GLY A 133 5.98 -46.05 -10.06
N VAL A 134 7.07 -46.83 -10.02
CA VAL A 134 7.14 -48.23 -9.54
C VAL A 134 6.14 -49.19 -10.21
N GLU A 135 6.73 -50.20 -10.88
CA GLU A 135 6.24 -51.57 -11.16
C GLU A 135 5.27 -51.91 -12.30
N GLY A 136 5.61 -53.04 -12.97
CA GLY A 136 4.69 -53.99 -13.59
C GLY A 136 4.79 -54.06 -15.13
N LYS A 137 5.80 -54.70 -15.74
CA LYS A 137 5.97 -56.16 -15.96
C LYS A 137 4.87 -56.81 -16.83
N LYS A 138 5.22 -57.02 -18.11
CA LYS A 138 4.99 -58.16 -19.03
C LYS A 138 4.50 -57.73 -20.41
#